data_AF-A0A1C2I4F1-F1
#
_entry.id   AF-A0A1C2I4F1-F1
#
_cell.length_a   1.000
_cell.length_b   1.000
_cell.length_c   1.000
_cell.angle_alpha   90.00
_cell.angle_beta   90.00
_cell.angle_gamma   90.00
#
_symmetry.space_group_name_H-M   'P 1'
#
loop_
_entity.id
_entity.type
_entity.pdbx_description
1 polymer ?
#
loop_
_entity_poly.entity_id
_entity_poly.type
_entity_poly.pdbx_seq_one_letter_code
_entity_poly.pdbx_strand_id
1 'polypeptide(L)'
;MARAQDIDAKPVTLPPSIKHIRRNLNNLNLGYLMLLKSVGEVDMNMAMGMFRLPRSVIEKIAAAPYQTLAEIAKVLTVMPVLRSDMPDTAWNLMEGVISGEIQAEELGSYVISISGGSR
;
A
#
# COMPACT_ATOMS: atom_id res chain seq x y z
N MET A 1 53.84 8.98 26.32
CA MET A 1 53.08 9.52 25.16
C MET A 1 52.09 8.46 24.73
N ALA A 2 50.81 8.60 25.09
CA ALA A 2 49.77 7.61 24.77
C ALA A 2 49.21 7.90 23.37
N ARG A 3 49.20 6.89 22.50
CA ARG A 3 48.60 6.94 21.16
C ARG A 3 47.08 7.01 21.31
N ALA A 4 46.45 8.01 20.70
CA ALA A 4 45.02 8.02 20.44
C ALA A 4 44.69 6.79 19.58
N GLN A 5 43.83 5.92 20.09
CA GLN A 5 43.22 4.87 19.30
C GLN A 5 42.21 5.52 18.37
N ASP A 6 42.45 5.46 17.06
CA ASP A 6 41.45 5.74 16.05
C ASP A 6 40.32 4.70 16.20
N ILE A 7 39.26 5.09 16.91
CA ILE A 7 38.04 4.31 17.00
C ILE A 7 37.41 4.36 15.62
N ASP A 8 37.52 3.25 14.90
CA ASP A 8 36.86 2.99 13.63
C ASP A 8 35.34 3.16 13.82
N ALA A 9 34.86 4.39 13.61
CA ALA A 9 33.48 4.77 13.80
C ALA A 9 32.66 4.08 12.70
N LYS A 10 32.14 2.89 13.01
CA LYS A 10 31.14 2.23 12.16
C LYS A 10 30.06 3.26 11.83
N PRO A 11 29.69 3.43 10.55
CA PRO A 11 28.73 4.45 10.16
C PRO A 11 27.43 4.24 10.94
N VAL A 12 27.05 5.25 11.72
CA VAL A 12 25.77 5.27 12.41
C VAL A 12 24.70 5.47 11.34
N THR A 13 24.11 4.38 10.87
CA THR A 13 22.89 4.46 10.06
C THR A 13 21.76 4.93 10.96
N LEU A 14 21.45 6.23 10.85
CA LEU A 14 20.27 6.79 11.50
C LEU A 14 19.01 6.06 10.97
N PRO A 15 18.03 5.75 11.83
CA PRO A 15 16.78 5.16 11.39
C PRO A 15 16.13 6.02 10.30
N PRO A 16 15.50 5.43 9.26
CA PRO A 16 14.78 6.21 8.26
C PRO A 16 13.76 7.12 8.95
N SER A 17 13.79 8.42 8.63
CA SER A 17 12.76 9.34 9.13
C SER A 17 11.36 8.84 8.72
N ILE A 18 10.36 9.12 9.55
CA ILE A 18 8.95 8.73 9.28
C ILE A 18 8.51 9.16 7.88
N LYS A 19 9.02 10.30 7.38
CA LYS A 19 8.78 10.78 6.02
C LYS A 19 9.31 9.81 4.95
N HIS A 20 10.50 9.27 5.14
CA HIS A 20 11.06 8.26 4.22
C HIS A 20 10.27 6.95 4.27
N ILE A 21 9.85 6.51 5.45
CA ILE A 21 9.03 5.30 5.61
C ILE A 21 7.70 5.47 4.87
N ARG A 22 6.98 6.57 5.10
CA ARG A 22 5.71 6.87 4.41
C ARG A 22 5.86 6.95 2.90
N ARG A 23 6.93 7.58 2.41
CA ARG A 23 7.23 7.63 0.96
C ARG A 23 7.46 6.23 0.39
N ASN A 24 8.24 5.40 1.07
CA ASN A 24 8.54 4.05 0.62
C ASN A 24 7.28 3.17 0.63
N LEU A 25 6.43 3.30 1.64
CA LEU A 25 5.12 2.61 1.70
C LEU A 25 4.19 3.06 0.57
N ASN A 26 4.10 4.36 0.30
CA ASN A 26 3.34 4.86 -0.85
C ASN A 26 3.85 4.26 -2.17
N ASN A 27 5.16 4.25 -2.39
CA ASN A 27 5.75 3.69 -3.61
C ASN A 27 5.50 2.18 -3.73
N LEU A 28 5.60 1.44 -2.62
CA LEU A 28 5.30 0.01 -2.57
C LEU A 28 3.83 -0.26 -2.93
N ASN A 29 2.90 0.50 -2.33
CA ASN A 29 1.47 0.35 -2.58
C ASN A 29 1.11 0.71 -4.02
N LEU A 30 1.66 1.81 -4.54
CA LEU A 30 1.45 2.19 -5.92
C LEU A 30 2.00 1.13 -6.88
N GLY A 31 3.23 0.65 -6.65
CA GLY A 31 3.81 -0.42 -7.47
C GLY A 31 2.99 -1.69 -7.44
N TYR A 32 2.45 -2.08 -6.28
CA TYR A 32 1.56 -3.22 -6.14
C TYR A 32 0.26 -3.04 -6.94
N LEU A 33 -0.42 -1.89 -6.80
CA LEU A 33 -1.65 -1.60 -7.52
C LEU A 33 -1.44 -1.54 -9.03
N MET A 34 -0.33 -0.95 -9.48
CA MET A 34 0.02 -0.90 -10.89
C MET A 34 0.31 -2.30 -11.46
N LEU A 35 1.05 -3.13 -10.72
CA LEU A 35 1.29 -4.52 -11.14
C LEU A 35 -0.03 -5.29 -11.23
N LEU A 36 -0.90 -5.16 -10.22
CA LEU A 36 -2.20 -5.81 -10.20
C LEU A 36 -3.07 -5.38 -11.39
N LYS A 37 -3.11 -4.07 -11.67
CA LYS A 37 -3.78 -3.53 -12.85
C LYS A 37 -3.23 -4.15 -14.14
N SER A 38 -1.92 -4.08 -14.36
CA SER A 38 -1.30 -4.57 -15.59
C SER A 38 -1.49 -6.07 -15.80
N VAL A 39 -1.38 -6.89 -14.74
CA VAL A 39 -1.64 -8.33 -14.84
C VAL A 39 -3.13 -8.58 -15.06
N GLY A 40 -4.02 -7.89 -14.36
CA GLY A 40 -5.47 -8.04 -14.51
C GLY A 40 -6.01 -7.63 -15.88
N GLU A 41 -5.40 -6.63 -16.52
CA GLU A 41 -5.71 -6.22 -17.90
C GLU A 41 -5.31 -7.28 -18.94
N VAL A 42 -4.29 -8.11 -18.65
CA VAL A 42 -3.76 -9.13 -19.56
C VAL A 42 -4.38 -10.50 -19.31
N ASP A 43 -4.41 -10.93 -18.04
CA ASP A 43 -4.91 -12.23 -17.61
C ASP A 43 -5.51 -12.15 -16.19
N MET A 44 -6.83 -12.12 -16.14
CA MET A 44 -7.60 -12.09 -14.89
C MET A 44 -7.39 -13.34 -14.02
N ASN A 45 -7.21 -14.53 -14.62
CA ASN A 45 -7.00 -15.76 -13.86
C ASN A 45 -5.62 -15.77 -13.21
N MET A 46 -4.60 -15.29 -13.94
CA MET A 46 -3.26 -15.10 -13.39
C MET A 46 -3.28 -14.07 -12.26
N ALA A 47 -3.96 -12.93 -12.43
CA ALA A 47 -4.10 -11.93 -11.38
C ALA A 47 -4.76 -12.52 -10.12
N MET A 48 -5.87 -13.27 -10.27
CA MET A 48 -6.52 -13.96 -9.17
C MET A 48 -5.58 -14.95 -8.45
N GLY A 49 -4.79 -15.72 -9.21
CA GLY A 49 -3.82 -16.66 -8.65
C GLY A 49 -2.66 -15.99 -7.91
N MET A 50 -2.15 -14.89 -8.44
CA MET A 50 -1.01 -14.15 -7.88
C MET A 50 -1.38 -13.35 -6.63
N PHE A 51 -2.47 -12.58 -6.71
CA PHE A 51 -2.82 -11.60 -5.68
C PHE A 51 -3.82 -12.13 -4.65
N ARG A 52 -4.54 -13.21 -4.98
CA ARG A 52 -5.51 -13.87 -4.11
C ARG A 52 -6.55 -12.90 -3.53
N LEU A 53 -6.94 -11.90 -4.30
CA LEU A 53 -7.99 -10.94 -3.95
C LEU A 53 -9.34 -11.38 -4.55
N PRO A 54 -10.47 -10.87 -4.02
CA PRO A 54 -11.77 -11.08 -4.65
C PRO A 54 -11.74 -10.64 -6.12
N ARG A 55 -12.38 -11.43 -6.99
CA ARG A 55 -12.42 -11.15 -8.43
C ARG A 55 -12.95 -9.74 -8.75
N SER A 56 -14.00 -9.30 -8.05
CA SER A 56 -14.60 -7.97 -8.23
C SER A 56 -13.59 -6.84 -8.00
N VAL A 57 -12.71 -7.00 -7.00
CA VAL A 57 -11.67 -6.03 -6.67
C VAL A 57 -10.63 -5.97 -7.78
N ILE A 58 -10.20 -7.13 -8.29
CA ILE A 58 -9.21 -7.19 -9.38
C ILE A 58 -9.77 -6.59 -10.66
N GLU A 59 -11.02 -6.90 -11.02
CA GLU A 59 -11.71 -6.30 -12.17
C GLU A 59 -11.78 -4.78 -12.05
N LYS A 60 -12.11 -4.26 -10.87
CA LYS A 60 -12.17 -2.82 -10.61
C LYS A 60 -10.80 -2.15 -10.68
N ILE A 61 -9.76 -2.75 -10.11
CA ILE A 61 -8.39 -2.19 -10.17
C ILE A 61 -7.86 -2.25 -11.62
N ALA A 62 -8.12 -3.33 -12.36
CA ALA A 62 -7.75 -3.45 -13.76
C ALA A 62 -8.42 -2.34 -14.60
N ALA A 63 -9.67 -1.98 -14.32
CA ALA A 63 -10.37 -0.90 -15.01
C ALA A 63 -10.04 0.52 -14.49
N ALA A 64 -9.46 0.65 -13.30
CA ALA A 64 -9.28 1.95 -12.63
C ALA A 64 -8.27 2.86 -13.37
N PRO A 65 -8.49 4.19 -13.36
CA PRO A 65 -7.49 5.16 -13.78
C PRO A 65 -6.25 5.14 -12.88
N TYR A 66 -5.07 5.37 -13.46
CA TYR A 66 -3.81 5.44 -12.70
C TYR A 66 -3.84 6.50 -11.58
N GLN A 67 -4.52 7.62 -11.82
CA GLN A 67 -4.66 8.69 -10.83
C GLN A 67 -5.38 8.20 -9.57
N THR A 68 -6.47 7.46 -9.74
CA THR A 68 -7.24 6.87 -8.65
C THR A 68 -6.41 5.86 -7.85
N LEU A 69 -5.61 5.03 -8.53
CA LEU A 69 -4.70 4.10 -7.86
C LEU A 69 -3.60 4.84 -7.06
N ALA A 70 -3.12 5.97 -7.56
CA ALA A 70 -2.17 6.81 -6.84
C ALA A 70 -2.78 7.47 -5.59
N GLU A 71 -4.07 7.84 -5.64
CA GLU A 71 -4.80 8.35 -4.47
C GLU A 71 -4.98 7.27 -3.40
N ILE A 72 -5.39 6.07 -3.79
CA ILE A 72 -5.47 4.90 -2.90
C ILE A 72 -4.11 4.60 -2.27
N ALA A 73 -3.02 4.60 -3.05
CA ALA A 73 -1.67 4.32 -2.53
C ALA A 73 -1.23 5.34 -1.46
N LYS A 74 -1.58 6.63 -1.63
CA LYS A 74 -1.24 7.71 -0.70
C LYS A 74 -1.94 7.58 0.65
N VAL A 75 -3.19 7.11 0.66
CA VAL A 75 -3.97 6.98 1.91
C VAL A 75 -3.61 5.70 2.67
N LEU A 76 -3.07 4.70 2.00
CA LEU A 76 -2.57 3.46 2.61
C LEU A 76 -1.13 3.58 3.16
N THR A 77 -0.66 4.77 3.53
CA THR A 77 0.76 5.00 3.94
C THR A 77 1.16 4.44 5.30
N VAL A 78 0.27 3.76 6.00
CA VAL A 78 0.54 3.08 7.28
C VAL A 78 0.47 1.55 7.18
N MET A 79 0.02 1.01 6.04
CA MET A 79 -0.13 -0.42 5.83
C MET A 79 0.45 -0.79 4.47
N PRO A 80 1.39 -1.76 4.42
CA PRO A 80 1.89 -2.26 3.15
C PRO A 80 0.83 -3.16 2.52
N VAL A 81 0.38 -2.76 1.33
CA VAL A 81 -0.30 -3.62 0.36
C VAL A 81 -1.70 -4.07 0.77
N LEU A 82 -2.57 -4.29 -0.22
CA LEU A 82 -3.87 -4.90 0.00
C LEU A 82 -3.72 -6.39 0.24
N ARG A 83 -4.17 -6.86 1.40
CA ARG A 83 -4.10 -8.26 1.80
C ARG A 83 -5.46 -8.93 1.58
N SER A 84 -5.46 -10.21 1.26
CA SER A 84 -6.69 -10.99 1.07
C SER A 84 -7.57 -11.11 2.32
N ASP A 85 -6.99 -10.87 3.52
CA ASP A 85 -7.67 -10.96 4.81
C ASP A 85 -8.32 -9.62 5.26
N MET A 86 -8.31 -8.61 4.39
CA MET A 86 -8.95 -7.34 4.68
C MET A 86 -10.47 -7.53 4.85
N PRO A 87 -11.10 -6.88 5.84
CA PRO A 87 -12.55 -6.95 6.04
C PRO A 87 -13.31 -6.49 4.80
N ASP A 88 -14.52 -7.04 4.57
CA ASP A 88 -15.40 -6.65 3.46
C ASP A 88 -15.62 -5.13 3.38
N THR A 89 -15.71 -4.45 4.54
CA THR A 89 -15.82 -2.99 4.59
C THR A 89 -14.63 -2.28 3.93
N ALA A 90 -13.40 -2.78 4.08
CA ALA A 90 -12.25 -2.18 3.40
C ALA A 90 -12.36 -2.32 1.88
N TRP A 91 -12.84 -3.48 1.40
CA TRP A 91 -13.07 -3.72 -0.01
C TRP A 91 -14.17 -2.81 -0.55
N ASN A 92 -15.30 -2.70 0.14
CA ASN A 92 -16.39 -1.81 -0.25
C ASN A 92 -15.93 -0.34 -0.32
N LEU A 93 -15.13 0.11 0.65
CA LEU A 93 -14.56 1.46 0.62
C LEU A 93 -13.60 1.65 -0.56
N MET A 94 -12.75 0.67 -0.84
CA MET A 94 -11.88 0.70 -2.02
C MET A 94 -12.67 0.78 -3.32
N GLU A 95 -13.71 -0.05 -3.45
CA GLU A 95 -14.58 -0.06 -4.60
C GLU A 95 -15.28 1.29 -4.78
N GLY A 96 -15.73 1.91 -3.68
CA GLY A 96 -16.30 3.27 -3.67
C GLY A 96 -15.31 4.37 -4.05
N VAL A 97 -14.03 4.24 -3.68
CA VAL A 97 -12.99 5.17 -4.13
C VAL A 97 -12.72 5.00 -5.62
N ILE A 98 -12.71 3.76 -6.12
CA ILE A 98 -12.52 3.47 -7.56
C ILE A 98 -13.69 4.02 -8.39
N SER A 99 -14.93 3.91 -7.90
CA SER A 99 -16.11 4.46 -8.57
C SER A 99 -16.25 5.99 -8.44
N GLY A 100 -15.44 6.63 -7.60
CA GLY A 100 -15.53 8.06 -7.31
C GLY A 100 -16.70 8.43 -6.38
N GLU A 101 -17.31 7.45 -5.73
CA GLU A 101 -18.42 7.62 -4.78
C GLU A 101 -17.93 7.96 -3.37
N ILE A 102 -16.67 7.61 -3.05
CA ILE A 102 -16.06 7.76 -1.72
C ILE A 102 -14.71 8.48 -1.84
N GLN A 103 -14.40 9.35 -0.88
CA GLN A 103 -13.10 10.00 -0.79
C GLN A 103 -12.02 9.02 -0.29
N ALA A 104 -10.81 9.07 -0.85
CA ALA A 104 -9.73 8.15 -0.47
C ALA A 104 -9.37 8.24 1.03
N GLU A 105 -9.53 9.41 1.64
CA GLU A 105 -9.26 9.66 3.06
C GLU A 105 -10.13 8.81 3.98
N GLU A 106 -11.36 8.46 3.56
CA GLU A 106 -12.25 7.58 4.32
C GLU A 106 -11.70 6.15 4.39
N LEU A 107 -11.23 5.63 3.25
CA LEU A 107 -10.50 4.36 3.19
C LEU A 107 -9.27 4.38 4.09
N GLY A 108 -8.45 5.45 4.01
CA GLY A 108 -7.25 5.60 4.84
C GLY A 108 -7.58 5.58 6.33
N SER A 109 -8.63 6.31 6.73
CA SER A 109 -9.09 6.40 8.12
C SER A 109 -9.59 5.05 8.64
N TYR A 110 -10.34 4.32 7.83
CA TYR A 110 -10.80 2.97 8.17
C TYR A 110 -9.64 1.99 8.34
N VAL A 111 -8.69 1.97 7.41
CA VAL A 111 -7.53 1.07 7.48
C VAL A 111 -6.68 1.34 8.72
N ILE A 112 -6.52 2.62 9.10
CA ILE A 112 -5.85 3.00 10.35
C ILE A 112 -6.60 2.47 11.58
N SER A 113 -7.93 2.58 11.62
CA SER A 113 -8.72 2.20 12.79
C SER A 113 -8.65 0.69 13.08
N ILE A 114 -8.71 -0.14 12.04
CA ILE A 114 -8.62 -1.60 12.18
C ILE A 114 -7.19 -2.08 12.41
N SER A 115 -6.17 -1.33 11.96
CA SER A 115 -4.76 -1.67 12.19
C SER A 115 -4.28 -1.24 13.58
N GLY A 116 -4.87 -0.18 14.14
CA GLY A 116 -4.55 0.35 15.48
C GLY A 116 -5.34 -0.30 16.63
N GLY A 117 -6.46 -0.97 16.32
CA GLY A 117 -7.38 -1.55 17.29
C GLY A 117 -6.99 -2.92 17.88
N SER A 118 -5.89 -3.53 17.46
CA SER A 118 -5.43 -4.84 17.96
C SER A 118 -4.55 -4.76 19.21
N ARG A 119 -4.78 -3.79 20.10
CA ARG A 119 -4.07 -3.70 21.39
C ARG A 119 -4.91 -4.21 22.54
#